data_AF-A0A943X048-F1
#
_entry.id   AF-A0A943X048-F1
#
_cell.length_a   1.000
_cell.length_b   1.000
_cell.length_c   1.000
_cell.angle_alpha   90.00
_cell.angle_beta   90.00
_cell.angle_gamma   90.00
#
_symmetry.space_group_name_H-M   'P 1'
#
loop_
_entity.id
_entity.type
_entity.pdbx_description
1 polymer ?
#
loop_
_entity_poly.entity_id
_entity_poly.type
_entity_poly.pdbx_seq_one_letter_code
_entity_poly.pdbx_strand_id
1 'polypeptide(L)'
;DCDEEYKNGSWVHTGDNYIVIHRLCVNPEFQNQGLGRKVCIEIENLVKPHGIKSIKLDCFAQNPYSQKLYHKLGYKDVGFADWRKGRFILMEKVL
;
A
#
# COMPACT_ATOMS: atom_id res chain seq x y z
N ASP A 1 -7.67 -14.82 5.86
CA ASP A 1 -6.80 -15.60 4.97
C ASP A 1 -6.02 -14.69 4.04
N CYS A 2 -4.73 -14.96 3.88
CA CYS A 2 -3.86 -14.23 2.95
C CYS A 2 -3.99 -14.91 1.59
N ASP A 3 -4.41 -14.17 0.55
CA ASP A 3 -4.56 -14.71 -0.80
C ASP A 3 -3.22 -15.29 -1.29
N GLU A 4 -3.25 -16.41 -2.00
CA GLU A 4 -2.06 -17.13 -2.49
C GLU A 4 -1.12 -16.22 -3.30
N GLU A 5 -1.69 -15.26 -4.02
CA GLU A 5 -0.97 -14.32 -4.88
C GLU A 5 -0.10 -13.33 -4.08
N TYR A 6 -0.38 -13.10 -2.79
CA TYR A 6 0.47 -12.29 -1.91
C TYR A 6 1.79 -12.97 -1.55
N LYS A 7 1.93 -14.28 -1.79
CA LYS A 7 3.19 -15.04 -1.60
C LYS A 7 4.28 -14.60 -2.58
N ASN A 8 3.92 -13.95 -3.69
CA ASN A 8 4.88 -13.40 -4.65
C ASN A 8 5.60 -12.14 -4.13
N GLY A 9 5.16 -11.58 -2.99
CA GLY A 9 5.83 -10.46 -2.35
C GLY A 9 7.09 -10.89 -1.59
N SER A 10 8.23 -10.33 -1.96
CA SER A 10 9.47 -10.35 -1.17
C SER A 10 9.38 -9.34 -0.01
N TRP A 11 8.47 -9.60 0.92
CA TRP A 11 8.22 -8.75 2.09
C TRP A 11 9.48 -8.63 2.96
N VAL A 12 9.88 -7.39 3.23
CA VAL A 12 11.02 -7.07 4.10
C VAL A 12 10.66 -7.33 5.56
N HIS A 13 9.46 -6.93 5.98
CA HIS A 13 8.96 -7.23 7.32
C HIS A 13 8.18 -8.54 7.33
N THR A 14 8.75 -9.53 8.03
CA THR A 14 8.22 -10.90 8.15
C THR A 14 7.42 -11.14 9.44
N GLY A 15 7.39 -10.20 10.37
CA GLY A 15 6.60 -10.30 11.61
C GLY A 15 5.13 -9.93 11.40
N ASP A 16 4.29 -10.26 12.38
CA ASP A 16 2.82 -10.11 12.28
C ASP A 16 2.30 -8.70 12.62
N ASN A 17 3.17 -7.82 13.12
CA ASN A 17 2.84 -6.43 13.43
C ASN A 17 2.91 -5.54 12.17
N TYR A 18 2.05 -5.83 11.21
CA TYR A 18 1.81 -5.02 10.01
C TYR A 18 0.32 -4.70 9.87
N ILE A 19 0.01 -3.71 9.04
CA ILE A 19 -1.35 -3.46 8.57
C ILE A 19 -1.40 -3.52 7.04
N VAL A 20 -2.60 -3.76 6.50
CA VAL A 20 -2.84 -3.76 5.06
C VAL A 20 -3.86 -2.69 4.70
N ILE A 21 -3.49 -1.78 3.79
CA ILE A 21 -4.43 -0.83 3.20
C ILE A 21 -5.09 -1.50 2.00
N HIS A 22 -6.27 -2.09 2.21
CA HIS A 22 -6.98 -2.80 1.13
C HIS A 22 -7.55 -1.85 0.07
N ARG A 23 -8.10 -0.70 0.46
CA ARG A 23 -8.69 0.28 -0.46
C ARG A 23 -8.51 1.69 0.07
N LEU A 24 -7.98 2.55 -0.78
CA LEU A 24 -7.94 3.99 -0.57
C LEU A 24 -8.46 4.68 -1.82
N CYS A 25 -9.60 5.35 -1.69
CA CYS A 25 -10.23 6.08 -2.77
C CYS A 25 -10.53 7.51 -2.31
N VAL A 26 -10.23 8.47 -3.16
CA VAL A 26 -10.64 9.87 -2.98
C VAL A 26 -11.70 10.14 -4.04
N ASN A 27 -12.84 10.70 -3.63
CA ASN A 27 -13.89 11.13 -4.57
C ASN A 27 -13.25 12.01 -5.67
N PRO A 28 -13.54 11.76 -6.97
CA PRO A 28 -13.00 12.53 -8.09
C PRO A 28 -13.02 14.05 -7.92
N GLU A 29 -14.07 14.61 -7.32
CA GLU A 29 -14.21 16.06 -7.07
C GLU A 29 -13.14 16.61 -6.10
N PHE A 30 -12.52 15.74 -5.31
CA PHE A 30 -11.53 16.08 -4.29
C PHE A 30 -10.13 15.54 -4.60
N GLN A 31 -9.92 14.95 -5.78
CA GLN A 31 -8.61 14.45 -6.20
C GLN A 31 -7.62 15.58 -6.51
N ASN A 32 -6.33 15.26 -6.59
CA ASN A 32 -5.23 16.22 -6.83
C ASN A 32 -5.03 17.32 -5.76
N GLN A 33 -5.78 17.27 -4.65
CA GLN A 33 -5.63 18.18 -3.50
C GLN A 33 -4.72 17.62 -2.39
N GLY A 34 -4.01 16.52 -2.68
CA GLY A 34 -3.11 15.87 -1.72
C GLY A 34 -3.81 15.06 -0.62
N LEU A 35 -5.12 14.81 -0.72
CA LEU A 35 -5.89 14.08 0.29
C LEU A 35 -5.39 12.64 0.50
N GLY A 36 -5.13 11.90 -0.57
CA GLY A 36 -4.59 10.54 -0.45
C GLY A 36 -3.28 10.49 0.33
N ARG A 37 -2.40 11.48 0.10
CA ARG A 37 -1.15 11.63 0.86
C ARG A 37 -1.41 11.90 2.33
N LYS A 38 -2.34 12.81 2.65
CA LYS A 38 -2.70 13.16 4.03
C LYS A 38 -3.25 11.94 4.77
N VAL A 39 -4.14 11.17 4.13
CA VAL A 39 -4.69 9.94 4.72
C VAL A 39 -3.60 8.91 5.01
N CYS A 40 -2.69 8.64 4.06
CA CYS A 40 -1.60 7.69 4.31
C CYS A 40 -0.69 8.12 5.48
N ILE A 41 -0.34 9.41 5.55
CA ILE A 41 0.47 9.94 6.66
C ILE A 41 -0.26 9.79 8.00
N GLU A 42 -1.57 10.06 8.01
CA GLU A 42 -2.36 9.91 9.23
C GLU A 42 -2.46 8.45 9.68
N ILE A 43 -2.60 7.51 8.74
CA ILE A 43 -2.54 6.07 9.02
C ILE A 43 -1.19 5.73 9.66
N GLU A 44 -0.08 6.19 9.10
CA GLU A 44 1.26 5.97 9.66
C GLU A 44 1.38 6.50 11.10
N ASN A 45 0.92 7.73 11.34
CA ASN A 45 0.94 8.34 12.66
C ASN A 45 0.07 7.57 13.66
N LEU A 46 -1.07 7.05 13.22
CA LEU A 46 -1.99 6.29 14.04
C LEU A 46 -1.41 4.93 14.42
N VAL A 47 -0.74 4.22 13.51
CA VAL A 47 -0.29 2.85 13.76
C VAL A 47 1.09 2.75 14.43
N LYS A 48 1.97 3.74 14.25
CA LYS A 48 3.32 3.73 14.85
C LYS A 48 3.32 3.55 16.38
N PRO A 49 2.49 4.27 17.17
CA PRO A 49 2.43 4.10 18.63
C PRO A 49 1.95 2.71 19.06
N HIS A 50 1.21 2.00 18.19
CA HIS A 50 0.68 0.65 18.45
C HIS A 50 1.71 -0.45 18.16
N GLY A 51 2.97 -0.09 17.86
CA GLY A 51 4.04 -1.05 17.61
C GLY A 51 4.00 -1.71 16.24
N ILE A 52 3.18 -1.19 15.31
CA ILE A 52 3.16 -1.61 13.91
C ILE A 52 4.47 -1.21 13.24
N LYS A 53 5.06 -2.15 12.50
CA LYS A 53 6.39 -2.03 11.88
C LYS A 53 6.35 -1.95 10.37
N SER A 54 5.23 -2.28 9.75
CA SER A 54 5.10 -2.26 8.30
C SER A 54 3.67 -1.97 7.87
N ILE A 55 3.54 -1.27 6.74
CA ILE A 55 2.29 -1.09 6.01
C ILE A 55 2.45 -1.73 4.63
N LYS A 56 1.53 -2.64 4.32
CA LYS A 56 1.47 -3.36 3.05
C LYS A 56 0.27 -2.88 2.25
N LEU A 57 0.39 -2.85 0.94
CA LEU A 57 -0.72 -2.57 0.03
C LEU A 57 -0.47 -3.20 -1.33
N ASP A 58 -1.54 -3.33 -2.10
CA ASP A 58 -1.48 -3.60 -3.53
C ASP A 58 -2.01 -2.39 -4.30
N CYS A 59 -1.43 -2.13 -5.47
CA CYS A 59 -1.95 -1.10 -6.35
C CYS A 59 -1.97 -1.57 -7.80
N PHE A 60 -3.00 -1.15 -8.55
CA PHE A 60 -3.17 -1.62 -9.91
C PHE A 60 -2.01 -1.14 -10.80
N ALA A 61 -1.40 -2.06 -11.56
CA ALA A 61 -0.24 -1.75 -12.39
C ALA A 61 -0.55 -0.74 -13.51
N GLN A 62 -1.82 -0.62 -13.91
CA GLN A 62 -2.26 0.37 -14.90
C GLN A 62 -2.71 1.71 -14.27
N ASN A 63 -2.54 1.88 -12.95
CA ASN A 63 -2.82 3.15 -12.26
C ASN A 63 -1.50 3.87 -11.89
N PRO A 64 -0.93 4.68 -12.80
CA PRO A 64 0.33 5.38 -12.54
C PRO A 64 0.21 6.44 -11.43
N TYR A 65 -1.00 6.95 -11.18
CA TYR A 65 -1.23 7.96 -10.13
C TYR A 65 -1.06 7.36 -8.73
N SER A 66 -1.62 6.18 -8.48
CA SER A 66 -1.46 5.49 -7.18
C SER A 66 -0.02 5.07 -6.96
N GLN A 67 0.64 4.50 -7.98
CA GLN A 67 2.06 4.13 -7.91
C GLN A 67 2.93 5.34 -7.54
N LYS A 68 2.76 6.46 -8.25
CA LYS A 68 3.51 7.70 -7.96
C LYS A 68 3.24 8.23 -6.55
N LEU A 69 2.01 8.13 -6.06
CA LEU A 69 1.67 8.53 -4.68
C LEU A 69 2.43 7.67 -3.66
N TYR A 70 2.37 6.35 -3.79
CA TYR A 70 2.98 5.43 -2.83
C TYR A 70 4.50 5.49 -2.87
N HIS A 71 5.13 5.56 -4.04
CA HIS A 71 6.58 5.77 -4.14
C HIS A 71 7.02 7.08 -3.47
N LYS A 72 6.29 8.18 -3.68
CA LYS A 72 6.57 9.47 -3.01
C LYS A 72 6.42 9.40 -1.50
N LEU A 73 5.59 8.48 -1.00
CA LEU A 73 5.43 8.22 0.42
C LEU A 73 6.49 7.26 0.98
N GLY A 74 7.38 6.71 0.13
CA GLY A 74 8.46 5.82 0.54
C GLY A 74 8.10 4.33 0.52
N TYR A 75 6.97 3.96 -0.10
CA TYR A 75 6.66 2.56 -0.37
C TYR A 75 7.58 2.02 -1.46
N LYS A 76 7.98 0.76 -1.30
CA LYS A 76 8.83 0.02 -2.24
C LYS A 76 8.05 -1.12 -2.86
N ASP A 77 8.31 -1.40 -4.11
CA ASP A 77 7.77 -2.58 -4.78
C ASP A 77 8.46 -3.81 -4.24
N VAL A 78 7.67 -4.78 -3.80
CA VAL A 78 8.15 -6.05 -3.24
C VAL A 78 7.72 -7.24 -4.08
N GLY A 79 6.86 -7.04 -5.07
CA GLY A 79 6.43 -8.11 -5.98
C GLY A 79 5.19 -7.72 -6.76
N PHE A 80 4.50 -8.71 -7.28
CA PHE A 80 3.27 -8.51 -8.03
C PHE A 80 2.29 -9.67 -7.79
N ALA A 81 1.01 -9.35 -7.89
CA ALA A 81 -0.08 -10.31 -7.90
C ALA A 81 -0.83 -10.18 -9.23
N ASP A 82 -1.04 -11.29 -9.92
CA ASP A 82 -1.84 -11.33 -11.14
C ASP A 82 -3.25 -11.82 -10.79
N TRP A 83 -4.21 -10.89 -10.76
CA TRP A 83 -5.62 -11.20 -10.52
C TRP A 83 -6.43 -11.13 -11.79
N ARG A 84 -7.72 -11.55 -11.73
CA ARG A 84 -8.64 -11.50 -12.86
C ARG A 84 -8.72 -10.11 -13.54
N LYS A 85 -8.56 -9.03 -12.78
CA LYS A 85 -8.60 -7.65 -13.30
C LYS A 85 -7.28 -7.17 -13.93
N GLY A 86 -6.22 -7.97 -13.82
CA GLY A 86 -4.87 -7.64 -14.28
C GLY A 86 -3.86 -7.66 -13.15
N ARG A 87 -2.66 -7.15 -13.46
CA ARG A 87 -1.53 -7.12 -12.53
C ARG A 87 -1.68 -6.02 -11.48
N PHE A 88 -1.38 -6.36 -10.24
CA PHE A 88 -1.23 -5.45 -9.12
C PHE A 88 0.21 -5.53 -8.62
N ILE A 89 0.76 -4.37 -8.28
CA ILE A 89 2.08 -4.23 -7.70
C ILE A 89 1.89 -4.33 -6.19
N LEU A 90 2.57 -5.28 -5.58
CA LEU A 90 2.63 -5.42 -4.13
C LEU A 90 3.68 -4.44 -3.62
N MET A 91 3.29 -3.59 -2.67
CA MET A 91 4.16 -2.56 -2.11
C MET A 91 4.21 -2.65 -0.59
N GLU A 92 5.36 -2.32 -0.03
CA GLU A 92 5.59 -2.28 1.40
C GLU A 92 6.30 -0.99 1.82
N LYS A 93 5.91 -0.46 2.98
CA LYS A 93 6.65 0.56 3.70
C LYS A 93 6.91 0.09 5.12
N VAL A 94 8.20 -0.11 5.44
CA VAL A 94 8.66 -0.30 6.82
C VAL A 94 8.63 1.04 7.55
N LEU A 95 8.07 1.08 8.76
CA LEU A 95 7.77 2.29 9.53
C LEU A 95 8.86 2.71 10.52
#